data_AF-A0A1V4DC64-F1
#
_entry.id   AF-A0A1V4DC64-F1
#
_cell.length_a   1.000
_cell.length_b   1.000
_cell.length_c   1.000
_cell.angle_alpha   90.00
_cell.angle_beta   90.00
_cell.angle_gamma   90.00
#
_symmetry.space_group_name_H-M   'P 1'
#
loop_
_entity.id
_entity.type
_entity.pdbx_description
1 polymer ?
#
loop_
_entity_poly.entity_id
_entity_poly.type
_entity_poly.pdbx_seq_one_letter_code
_entity_poly.pdbx_strand_id
1 'polypeptide(L)'
;MSKDKLSVSDQDLSDLIKDLEGMLSYLEEQIERLGQLRQSMDPDDHKGPAAAAYKKLERDAYTGAVRVRQLLTRIEEVAKERGESPGERYEELRTRFQSLQKPSSDGPPSEQSSEGPSGKPSA
;
A
#
# COMPACT_ATOMS: atom_id res chain seq x y z
N MET A 1 6.29 32.85 -26.38
CA MET A 1 5.65 32.24 -25.19
C MET A 1 6.72 31.42 -24.50
N SER A 2 7.49 32.04 -23.61
CA SER A 2 8.50 31.33 -22.82
C SER A 2 7.76 30.32 -21.95
N LYS A 3 8.01 29.04 -22.19
CA LYS A 3 7.50 27.97 -21.33
C LYS A 3 8.33 28.10 -20.06
N ASP A 4 7.83 28.86 -19.09
CA ASP A 4 8.34 28.88 -17.73
C ASP A 4 8.24 27.44 -17.22
N LYS A 5 9.27 26.65 -17.50
CA LYS A 5 9.45 25.33 -16.93
C LYS A 5 9.45 25.58 -15.44
N LEU A 6 8.43 25.08 -14.75
CA LEU A 6 8.43 24.95 -13.30
C LEU A 6 9.62 24.06 -12.95
N SER A 7 10.78 24.70 -12.82
CA SER A 7 12.03 24.06 -12.47
C SER A 7 11.93 23.71 -10.99
N VAL A 8 11.36 22.55 -10.69
CA VAL A 8 11.54 21.89 -9.39
C VAL A 8 13.05 21.85 -9.14
N SER A 9 13.54 22.24 -7.97
CA SER A 9 14.96 22.14 -7.70
C SER A 9 15.34 20.70 -7.37
N ASP A 10 16.61 20.33 -7.54
CA ASP A 10 17.08 19.00 -7.12
C ASP A 10 16.95 18.82 -5.59
N GLN A 11 17.01 19.93 -4.84
CA GLN A 11 16.76 19.95 -3.41
C GLN A 11 15.31 19.58 -3.08
N ASP A 12 14.33 20.16 -3.78
CA ASP A 12 12.91 19.83 -3.57
C ASP A 12 12.62 18.36 -3.87
N LEU A 13 13.27 17.80 -4.90
CA LEU A 13 13.15 16.38 -5.24
C LEU A 13 13.77 15.49 -4.16
N SER A 14 14.93 15.89 -3.62
CA SER A 14 15.59 15.18 -2.52
C SER A 14 14.75 15.18 -1.25
N ASP A 15 14.17 16.32 -0.89
CA ASP A 15 13.30 16.46 0.28
C ASP A 15 12.02 15.63 0.10
N LEU A 16 11.44 15.61 -1.10
CA LEU A 16 10.28 14.77 -1.40
C LEU A 16 10.59 13.27 -1.29
N ILE A 17 11.76 12.83 -1.76
CA ILE A 17 12.22 11.44 -1.62
C ILE A 17 12.35 11.07 -0.15
N LYS A 18 12.93 11.95 0.68
CA LYS A 18 13.07 11.75 2.12
C LYS A 18 11.72 11.69 2.84
N ASP A 19 10.77 12.56 2.48
CA ASP A 19 9.41 12.49 3.02
C ASP A 19 8.72 11.18 2.63
N LEU A 20 8.97 10.69 1.42
CA LEU A 20 8.43 9.41 0.95
C LEU A 20 9.02 8.21 1.71
N GLU A 21 10.31 8.24 2.02
CA GLU A 21 10.97 7.25 2.90
C GLU A 21 10.28 7.21 4.27
N GLY A 22 10.03 8.37 4.87
CA GLY A 22 9.34 8.46 6.16
C GLY A 22 7.90 7.92 6.10
N MET A 23 7.16 8.26 5.04
CA MET A 23 5.80 7.75 4.84
C MET A 23 5.76 6.24 4.61
N LEU A 24 6.75 5.69 3.89
CA LEU A 24 6.84 4.27 3.62
C LEU A 24 7.18 3.48 4.89
N SER A 25 8.13 3.96 5.69
CA SER A 25 8.42 3.36 7.01
C SER A 25 7.22 3.41 7.95
N TYR A 26 6.50 4.53 8.00
CA TYR A 26 5.27 4.62 8.78
C TYR A 26 4.21 3.60 8.32
N LEU A 27 4.05 3.44 7.00
CA LEU A 27 3.11 2.47 6.43
C LEU A 27 3.46 1.03 6.82
N GLU A 28 4.75 0.67 6.79
CA GLU A 28 5.22 -0.65 7.22
C GLU A 28 4.89 -0.93 8.68
N GLU A 29 5.11 0.03 9.57
CA GLU A 29 4.73 -0.08 10.98
C GLU A 29 3.22 -0.28 11.15
N GLN A 30 2.39 0.40 10.34
CA GLN A 30 0.93 0.20 10.41
C GLN A 30 0.52 -1.19 9.93
N ILE A 31 1.16 -1.72 8.89
CA ILE A 31 0.90 -3.08 8.38
C ILE A 31 1.30 -4.13 9.42
N GLU A 32 2.42 -3.95 10.10
CA GLU A 32 2.83 -4.85 11.19
C GLU A 32 1.80 -4.85 12.33
N ARG A 33 1.35 -3.65 12.75
CA ARG A 33 0.31 -3.51 13.78
C ARG A 33 -1.02 -4.13 13.37
N LEU A 34 -1.40 -4.08 12.09
CA LEU A 34 -2.57 -4.80 11.58
C LEU A 34 -2.42 -6.30 11.76
N GLY A 35 -1.26 -6.86 11.44
CA GLY A 35 -0.96 -8.27 11.63
C GLY A 35 -1.06 -8.70 13.09
N GLN A 36 -0.49 -7.91 14.01
CA GLN A 36 -0.57 -8.17 15.45
C GLN A 36 -2.01 -8.09 15.97
N LEU A 37 -2.78 -7.09 15.53
CA LEU A 37 -4.17 -6.94 15.95
C LEU A 37 -5.05 -8.07 15.40
N ARG A 38 -4.85 -8.49 14.15
CA ARG A 38 -5.51 -9.66 13.55
C ARG A 38 -5.26 -10.93 14.34
N GLN A 39 -4.03 -11.15 14.80
CA GLN A 39 -3.68 -12.32 15.63
C GLN A 39 -4.32 -12.29 17.01
N SER A 40 -4.57 -11.10 17.56
CA SER A 40 -5.22 -10.94 18.86
C SER A 40 -6.75 -10.98 18.82
N MET A 41 -7.35 -10.91 17.63
CA MET A 41 -8.80 -10.93 17.46
C MET A 41 -9.34 -12.35 17.45
N ASP A 42 -10.46 -12.55 18.14
CA ASP A 42 -11.32 -13.70 17.92
C ASP A 42 -11.92 -13.60 16.51
N PRO A 43 -11.78 -14.63 15.64
CA PRO A 43 -12.35 -14.62 14.29
C PRO A 43 -13.86 -14.37 14.26
N ASP A 44 -14.59 -14.70 15.33
CA ASP A 44 -16.04 -14.49 15.40
C ASP A 44 -16.42 -13.08 15.91
N ASP A 45 -15.49 -12.35 16.54
CA ASP A 45 -15.73 -11.00 17.07
C ASP A 45 -15.44 -9.89 16.05
N HIS A 46 -16.34 -9.77 15.08
CA HIS A 46 -16.29 -8.79 14.00
C HIS A 46 -16.86 -7.40 14.37
N LYS A 47 -17.37 -7.23 15.60
CA LYS A 47 -18.02 -5.99 16.09
C LYS A 47 -17.39 -5.42 17.36
N GLY A 48 -16.48 -6.14 18.00
CA GLY A 48 -15.81 -5.69 19.21
C GLY A 48 -14.83 -4.52 19.00
N PRO A 49 -14.32 -3.94 20.10
CA PRO A 49 -13.37 -2.82 20.06
C PRO A 49 -12.10 -3.12 19.23
N ALA A 50 -11.63 -4.37 19.25
CA ALA A 50 -10.48 -4.80 18.45
C ALA A 50 -10.79 -4.76 16.94
N ALA A 51 -11.99 -5.19 16.53
CA ALA A 51 -12.45 -5.11 15.14
C ALA A 51 -12.54 -3.67 14.64
N ALA A 52 -13.01 -2.77 15.49
CA ALA A 52 -13.09 -1.35 15.17
C ALA A 52 -11.69 -0.73 15.03
N ALA A 53 -10.76 -1.05 15.93
CA ALA A 53 -9.37 -0.60 15.85
C ALA A 53 -8.68 -1.14 14.58
N TYR A 54 -8.93 -2.40 14.22
CA TYR A 54 -8.39 -3.03 13.01
C TYR A 54 -8.88 -2.30 11.75
N LYS A 55 -10.20 -2.13 11.59
CA LYS A 55 -10.77 -1.43 10.42
C LYS A 55 -10.29 0.01 10.29
N LYS A 56 -10.10 0.71 11.42
CA LYS A 56 -9.55 2.07 11.42
C LYS A 56 -8.11 2.06 10.92
N LEU A 57 -7.27 1.20 11.49
CA LEU A 57 -5.87 1.07 11.13
C LEU A 57 -5.69 0.65 9.66
N GLU A 58 -6.55 -0.23 9.17
CA GLU A 58 -6.57 -0.70 7.78
C GLU A 58 -6.88 0.44 6.81
N ARG A 59 -7.89 1.26 7.13
CA ARG A 59 -8.20 2.48 6.36
C ARG A 59 -7.06 3.48 6.35
N ASP A 60 -6.43 3.70 7.50
CA ASP A 60 -5.32 4.65 7.66
C ASP A 60 -4.12 4.17 6.83
N ALA A 61 -3.79 2.88 6.89
CA ALA A 61 -2.75 2.25 6.08
C ALA A 61 -3.05 2.33 4.57
N TYR A 62 -4.28 2.02 4.15
CA TYR A 62 -4.69 2.13 2.75
C TYR A 62 -4.58 3.56 2.22
N THR A 63 -5.01 4.55 3.01
CA THR A 63 -4.90 5.96 2.66
C THR A 63 -3.43 6.38 2.52
N GLY A 64 -2.56 5.91 3.43
CA GLY A 64 -1.12 6.10 3.34
C GLY A 64 -0.53 5.51 2.05
N ALA A 65 -0.89 4.27 1.72
CA ALA A 65 -0.43 3.58 0.52
C ALA A 65 -0.84 4.29 -0.77
N VAL A 66 -2.08 4.78 -0.86
CA VAL A 66 -2.54 5.59 -2.00
C VAL A 66 -1.70 6.85 -2.15
N ARG A 67 -1.41 7.53 -1.04
CA ARG A 67 -0.60 8.76 -1.05
C ARG A 67 0.84 8.49 -1.49
N VAL A 68 1.48 7.43 -0.98
CA VAL A 68 2.83 7.01 -1.42
C VAL A 68 2.84 6.74 -2.93
N ARG A 69 1.87 5.98 -3.45
CA ARG A 69 1.76 5.70 -4.89
C ARG A 69 1.69 6.98 -5.72
N GLN A 70 0.86 7.94 -5.31
CA GLN A 70 0.70 9.21 -6.02
C GLN A 70 2.01 10.02 -6.05
N LEU A 71 2.75 10.05 -4.94
CA LEU A 71 4.02 10.75 -4.87
C LEU A 71 5.11 10.07 -5.71
N LEU A 72 5.19 8.74 -5.70
CA LEU A 72 6.09 7.99 -6.57
C LEU A 72 5.81 8.32 -8.05
N THR A 73 4.54 8.32 -8.48
CA THR A 73 4.16 8.67 -9.85
C THR A 73 4.56 10.10 -10.22
N ARG A 74 4.37 11.08 -9.33
CA ARG A 74 4.79 12.47 -9.59
C ARG A 74 6.28 12.61 -9.78
N ILE A 75 7.08 11.88 -8.99
CA ILE A 75 8.55 11.86 -9.15
C ILE A 75 8.94 11.32 -10.53
N GLU A 76 8.29 10.24 -10.99
CA GLU A 76 8.52 9.71 -12.35
C GLU A 76 8.13 10.69 -13.45
N GLU A 77 7.00 11.38 -13.30
CA GLU A 77 6.53 12.37 -14.27
C GLU A 77 7.52 13.53 -14.39
N VAL A 78 7.98 14.08 -13.26
CA VAL A 78 8.97 15.16 -13.25
C VAL A 78 10.29 14.71 -13.87
N ALA A 79 10.78 13.51 -13.58
CA ALA A 79 12.00 12.97 -14.20
C ALA A 79 11.84 12.84 -15.72
N LYS A 80 10.70 12.31 -16.19
CA LYS A 80 10.39 12.20 -17.63
C LYS A 80 10.32 13.56 -18.31
N GLU A 81 9.75 14.57 -17.67
CA GLU A 81 9.70 15.95 -18.20
C GLU A 81 11.09 16.58 -18.34
N ARG A 82 12.05 16.16 -17.51
CA ARG A 82 13.46 16.54 -17.61
C ARG A 82 14.23 15.73 -18.65
N GLY A 83 13.68 14.61 -19.12
CA GLY A 83 14.39 13.64 -19.96
C GLY A 83 15.39 12.78 -19.18
N GLU A 84 15.16 12.63 -17.88
CA GLU A 84 16.01 11.91 -16.93
C GLU A 84 15.27 10.68 -16.36
N SER A 85 16.02 9.79 -15.69
CA SER A 85 15.43 8.79 -14.81
C SER A 85 15.41 9.30 -13.36
N PRO A 86 14.51 8.81 -12.50
CA PRO A 86 14.31 9.39 -11.16
C PRO A 86 15.39 9.01 -10.12
N GLY A 87 16.42 8.27 -10.53
CA GLY A 87 17.58 7.89 -9.70
C GLY A 87 17.39 6.61 -8.87
N GLU A 88 18.49 6.15 -8.26
CA GLU A 88 18.55 4.87 -7.53
C GLU A 88 17.66 4.85 -6.28
N ARG A 89 17.68 5.91 -5.47
CA ARG A 89 16.86 6.01 -4.25
C ARG A 89 15.35 5.89 -4.55
N TYR A 90 14.91 6.46 -5.67
CA TYR A 90 13.53 6.33 -6.12
C TYR A 90 13.18 4.87 -6.44
N GLU A 91 14.05 4.15 -7.15
CA GLU A 91 13.80 2.76 -7.53
C GLU A 91 13.78 1.82 -6.31
N GLU A 92 14.60 2.10 -5.29
CA GLU A 92 14.56 1.40 -4.01
C GLU A 92 13.19 1.60 -3.32
N LEU A 93 12.72 2.85 -3.22
CA LEU A 93 11.43 3.18 -2.63
C LEU A 93 10.27 2.55 -3.39
N ARG A 94 10.31 2.60 -4.72
CA ARG A 94 9.34 1.95 -5.60
C ARG A 94 9.30 0.44 -5.36
N THR A 95 10.46 -0.21 -5.29
CA THR A 95 10.59 -1.66 -5.06
C THR A 95 10.07 -2.06 -3.69
N ARG A 96 10.42 -1.29 -2.65
CA ARG A 96 9.95 -1.50 -1.29
C ARG A 96 8.43 -1.35 -1.21
N PHE A 97 7.87 -0.29 -1.81
CA PHE A 97 6.42 -0.12 -1.90
C PHE A 97 5.71 -1.24 -2.67
N GLN A 98 6.26 -1.72 -3.78
CA GLN A 98 5.71 -2.87 -4.51
C GLN A 98 5.70 -4.16 -3.68
N SER A 99 6.70 -4.34 -2.82
CA SER A 99 6.75 -5.49 -1.90
C SER A 99 5.62 -5.44 -0.87
N LEU A 100 5.20 -4.25 -0.43
CA LEU A 100 4.04 -4.07 0.46
C LEU A 100 2.70 -4.31 -0.23
N GLN A 101 2.62 -4.05 -1.54
CA GLN A 101 1.39 -4.26 -2.31
C GLN A 101 1.15 -5.71 -2.68
N LYS A 102 2.20 -6.54 -2.74
CA LYS A 102 2.04 -7.98 -2.94
C LYS A 102 1.28 -8.50 -1.73
N PRO A 103 0.02 -8.96 -1.90
CA PRO A 103 -0.72 -9.48 -0.77
C PRO A 103 0.12 -10.60 -0.16
N SER A 104 0.51 -10.43 1.10
CA SER A 104 0.80 -11.59 1.93
C SER A 104 -0.41 -12.49 1.78
N SER A 105 -0.21 -13.74 1.35
CA SER A 105 -1.20 -14.69 0.85
C SER A 105 -2.18 -15.20 1.95
N ASP A 106 -2.58 -14.31 2.84
CA ASP A 106 -3.16 -14.58 4.16
C ASP A 106 -4.38 -13.67 4.41
N GLY A 107 -5.13 -13.35 3.36
CA GLY A 107 -6.50 -12.88 3.50
C GLY A 107 -7.38 -14.02 4.02
N PRO A 108 -8.46 -13.73 4.78
CA PRO A 108 -9.39 -14.78 5.19
C PRO A 108 -9.89 -15.54 3.96
N PRO A 109 -10.14 -16.86 4.06
CA PRO A 109 -10.77 -17.57 2.97
C PRO A 109 -12.12 -16.88 2.75
N SER A 110 -12.25 -16.16 1.63
CA SER A 110 -13.57 -15.88 1.07
C SER A 110 -14.25 -17.23 1.01
N GLU A 111 -15.28 -17.44 1.85
CA GLU A 111 -16.14 -18.60 1.79
C GLU A 111 -16.57 -18.76 0.32
N GLN A 112 -15.89 -19.68 -0.37
CA GLN A 112 -16.47 -20.31 -1.53
C GLN A 112 -17.68 -21.03 -0.95
N SER A 113 -18.86 -20.43 -1.09
CA SER A 113 -20.12 -21.13 -0.93
C SER A 113 -20.05 -22.39 -1.78
N SER A 114 -19.70 -23.47 -1.12
CA SER A 114 -19.88 -24.83 -1.52
C SER A 114 -21.38 -25.09 -1.56
N GLU A 115 -21.99 -24.96 -2.73
CA GLU A 115 -23.14 -25.82 -3.06
C GLU A 115 -22.60 -26.96 -3.91
N GLY A 116 -22.48 -28.12 -3.25
CA GLY A 116 -21.87 -29.33 -3.79
C GLY A 116 -22.69 -30.00 -4.89
N PRO A 117 -22.10 -30.99 -5.58
CA PRO A 117 -22.77 -31.73 -6.63
C PRO A 117 -23.87 -32.60 -6.01
N SER A 118 -25.13 -32.34 -6.37
CA SER A 118 -26.23 -33.26 -6.09
C SER A 118 -25.92 -34.62 -6.70
N GLY A 119 -25.73 -35.60 -5.82
CA GLY A 119 -25.38 -36.96 -6.15
C GLY A 119 -26.42 -37.65 -7.03
N LYS A 120 -25.91 -38.55 -7.87
CA LYS A 120 -26.68 -39.68 -8.41
C LYS A 120 -27.37 -40.45 -7.28
N PRO A 121 -28.43 -41.19 -7.60
CA PRO A 121 -28.22 -42.64 -7.55
C PRO A 121 -28.68 -43.34 -8.83
N SER A 122 -27.92 -44.39 -9.18
CA SER A 122 -28.32 -45.44 -10.11
C SER A 122 -29.52 -46.21 -9.57
N ALA A 123 -30.48 -46.50 -10.46
CA ALA A 123 -31.24 -47.74 -10.54
C ALA A 123 -31.63 -47.95 -12.00
#